data_AF-A0A438XP26-F1
#
_entry.id   AF-A0A438XP26-F1
#
_cell.length_a   1.000
_cell.length_b   1.000
_cell.length_c   1.000
_cell.angle_alpha   90.00
_cell.angle_beta   90.00
_cell.angle_gamma   90.00
#
_symmetry.space_group_name_H-M   'P 1'
#
loop_
_entity.id
_entity.type
_entity.pdbx_description
1 polymer ?
#
loop_
_entity_poly.entity_id
_entity_poly.type
_entity_poly.pdbx_seq_one_letter_code
_entity_poly.pdbx_strand_id
1 'polypeptide(L)'
;MFQALSDGFKNALNKIRFQDDEKALDRALDELKKTLLKNDVHHKVARELLKKVESQTKTSGIGKQQFLDALEKSLLEILSAKGSSGFTFAQTPPTVVLMAGLQGSGKTTTTAKLAHYLKTKNKKVLLCACDLQRLAAVEQLKVLGEQVGVEVFYEENKSVKEIANNALKRAKEAQFDVLLVDSAGRLAIDKELMQELKEVKEVLNPHEVLYVADALSGQDGVKSANTFNEEIGVSGVVLSKFDSDSKGGIALGITYQLGLPLRFIGSGEKIPDLDVFVPERIVGRLMGAGDIISLAEKTASVLNPNEAKDLSKKLKKGQFTFNDFLNQIEKVKKLGSM
;
A
#
# COMPACT_ATOMS: atom_id res chain seq x y z
N MET A 1 7.71 1.92 -12.37
CA MET A 1 7.63 1.62 -10.93
C MET A 1 8.81 0.71 -10.58
N PHE A 2 9.65 1.12 -9.63
CA PHE A 2 10.84 0.39 -9.13
C PHE A 2 11.96 0.09 -10.12
N GLN A 3 12.05 0.80 -11.24
CA GLN A 3 13.01 0.46 -12.28
C GLN A 3 14.46 0.61 -11.77
N ALA A 4 14.74 1.69 -11.04
CA ALA A 4 16.05 1.93 -10.45
C ALA A 4 16.49 0.86 -9.44
N LEU A 5 15.55 0.34 -8.61
CA LEU A 5 15.84 -0.73 -7.66
C LEU A 5 16.02 -2.07 -8.37
N SER A 6 15.14 -2.40 -9.31
CA SER A 6 15.21 -3.63 -10.09
C SER A 6 16.49 -3.72 -10.91
N ASP A 7 16.92 -2.63 -11.53
CA ASP A 7 18.18 -2.60 -12.29
C ASP A 7 19.40 -2.74 -11.37
N GLY A 8 19.37 -2.11 -10.20
CA GLY A 8 20.43 -2.31 -9.20
C GLY A 8 20.48 -3.74 -8.64
N PHE A 9 19.34 -4.40 -8.46
CA PHE A 9 19.29 -5.81 -8.04
C PHE A 9 19.84 -6.72 -9.14
N LYS A 10 19.49 -6.48 -10.41
CA LYS A 10 20.09 -7.18 -11.56
C LYS A 10 21.60 -6.97 -11.63
N ASN A 11 22.08 -5.76 -11.36
CA ASN A 11 23.51 -5.46 -11.34
C ASN A 11 24.25 -6.22 -10.24
N ALA A 12 23.67 -6.30 -9.04
CA ALA A 12 24.21 -7.12 -7.95
C ALA A 12 24.23 -8.62 -8.32
N LEU A 13 23.13 -9.14 -8.89
CA LEU A 13 23.03 -10.52 -9.38
C LEU A 13 24.07 -10.85 -10.46
N ASN A 14 24.47 -9.89 -11.29
CA ASN A 14 25.50 -10.08 -12.31
C ASN A 14 26.93 -10.14 -11.74
N LYS A 15 27.13 -9.82 -10.45
CA LYS A 15 28.43 -9.96 -9.77
C LYS A 15 28.69 -11.39 -9.26
N ILE A 16 27.67 -12.25 -9.22
CA ILE A 16 27.76 -13.65 -8.79
C ILE A 16 27.43 -14.58 -9.97
N ARG A 17 28.28 -15.58 -10.20
CA ARG A 17 28.08 -16.63 -11.21
C ARG A 17 27.22 -17.78 -10.67
N PHE A 18 26.98 -18.81 -11.49
CA PHE A 18 26.19 -19.98 -11.09
C PHE A 18 26.73 -20.65 -9.81
N GLN A 19 28.06 -20.69 -9.67
CA GLN A 19 28.78 -21.02 -8.46
C GLN A 19 29.96 -20.04 -8.33
N ASP A 20 30.20 -19.50 -7.14
CA ASP A 20 31.22 -18.46 -6.94
C ASP A 20 31.84 -18.49 -5.53
N ASP A 21 32.78 -17.58 -5.27
CA ASP A 21 33.48 -17.46 -3.99
C ASP A 21 32.93 -16.35 -3.07
N GLU A 22 33.44 -16.28 -1.82
CA GLU A 22 33.04 -15.24 -0.87
C GLU A 22 33.37 -13.82 -1.39
N LYS A 23 34.44 -13.65 -2.16
CA LYS A 23 34.80 -12.35 -2.74
C LYS A 23 33.78 -11.88 -3.79
N ALA A 24 33.17 -12.80 -4.54
CA ALA A 24 32.08 -12.48 -5.44
C ALA A 24 30.80 -12.09 -4.67
N LEU A 25 30.50 -12.81 -3.59
CA LEU A 25 29.39 -12.46 -2.70
C LEU A 25 29.54 -11.05 -2.11
N ASP A 26 30.72 -10.72 -1.60
CA ASP A 26 30.99 -9.38 -1.03
C ASP A 26 30.80 -8.27 -2.07
N ARG A 27 31.24 -8.49 -3.32
CA ARG A 27 31.05 -7.54 -4.42
C ARG A 27 29.57 -7.34 -4.76
N ALA A 28 28.77 -8.41 -4.74
CA ALA A 28 27.32 -8.32 -4.97
C ALA A 28 26.61 -7.59 -3.82
N LEU A 29 26.99 -7.87 -2.58
CA LEU A 29 26.43 -7.22 -1.39
C LEU A 29 26.76 -5.73 -1.36
N ASP A 30 27.97 -5.32 -1.75
CA ASP A 30 28.34 -3.91 -1.85
C ASP A 30 27.54 -3.17 -2.95
N GLU A 31 27.33 -3.81 -4.11
CA GLU A 31 26.48 -3.26 -5.18
C GLU A 31 25.02 -3.12 -4.74
N LEU A 32 24.50 -4.15 -4.06
CA LEU A 32 23.16 -4.14 -3.48
C LEU A 32 23.03 -3.03 -2.43
N LYS A 33 24.03 -2.87 -1.55
CA LYS A 33 24.07 -1.80 -0.55
C LYS A 33 23.99 -0.42 -1.19
N LYS A 34 24.82 -0.16 -2.21
CA LYS A 34 24.83 1.11 -2.96
C LYS A 34 23.47 1.39 -3.58
N THR A 35 22.86 0.37 -4.19
CA THR A 35 21.53 0.45 -4.78
C THR A 35 20.48 0.82 -3.75
N LEU A 36 20.45 0.14 -2.60
CA LEU A 36 19.46 0.39 -1.54
C LEU A 36 19.60 1.82 -1.00
N LEU A 37 20.82 2.27 -0.68
CA LEU A 37 21.06 3.60 -0.14
C LEU A 37 20.74 4.71 -1.15
N LYS A 38 21.07 4.51 -2.43
CA LYS A 38 20.75 5.46 -3.51
C LYS A 38 19.23 5.64 -3.70
N ASN A 39 18.44 4.64 -3.32
CA ASN A 39 16.98 4.65 -3.39
C ASN A 39 16.31 4.94 -2.03
N ASP A 40 16.99 5.68 -1.15
CA ASP A 40 16.50 6.14 0.15
C ASP A 40 16.01 5.04 1.10
N VAL A 41 16.56 3.84 0.98
CA VAL A 41 16.39 2.79 1.99
C VAL A 41 17.21 3.16 3.22
N HIS A 42 16.59 3.14 4.40
CA HIS A 42 17.27 3.48 5.65
C HIS A 42 18.47 2.56 5.89
N HIS A 43 19.60 3.12 6.32
CA HIS A 43 20.85 2.38 6.50
C HIS A 43 20.71 1.15 7.43
N LYS A 44 19.89 1.23 8.49
CA LYS A 44 19.63 0.08 9.38
C LYS A 44 18.88 -1.05 8.65
N VAL A 45 17.90 -0.70 7.82
CA VAL A 45 17.11 -1.66 7.03
C VAL A 45 18.00 -2.32 5.99
N ALA A 46 18.79 -1.52 5.27
CA ALA A 46 19.74 -2.02 4.29
C ALA A 46 20.76 -2.96 4.93
N ARG A 47 21.34 -2.59 6.08
CA ARG A 47 22.29 -3.43 6.81
C ARG A 47 21.69 -4.77 7.22
N GLU A 48 20.47 -4.77 7.76
CA GLU A 48 19.82 -6.00 8.20
C GLU A 48 19.48 -6.90 7.00
N LEU A 49 18.96 -6.32 5.92
CA LEU A 49 18.69 -7.05 4.68
C LEU A 49 19.96 -7.73 4.16
N LEU A 50 21.06 -6.98 4.02
CA LEU A 50 22.34 -7.51 3.54
C LEU A 50 22.87 -8.64 4.42
N LYS A 51 22.79 -8.49 5.75
CA LYS A 51 23.22 -9.51 6.70
C LYS A 51 22.43 -10.81 6.54
N LYS A 52 21.11 -10.72 6.35
CA LYS A 52 20.26 -11.89 6.12
C LYS A 52 20.58 -12.56 4.79
N VAL A 53 20.73 -11.78 3.72
CA VAL A 53 21.08 -12.29 2.39
C VAL A 53 22.43 -12.99 2.40
N GLU A 54 23.44 -12.38 3.01
CA GLU A 54 24.79 -12.96 3.14
C GLU A 54 24.73 -14.31 3.87
N SER A 55 24.11 -14.35 5.05
CA SER A 55 24.02 -15.55 5.87
C SER A 55 23.30 -16.69 5.13
N GLN A 56 22.13 -16.41 4.55
CA GLN A 56 21.34 -17.41 3.83
C GLN A 56 22.04 -17.93 2.57
N THR A 57 22.75 -17.04 1.85
CA THR A 57 23.54 -17.43 0.67
C THR A 57 24.70 -18.32 1.07
N LYS A 58 25.45 -17.99 2.14
CA LYS A 58 26.55 -18.83 2.62
C LYS A 58 26.08 -20.21 3.08
N THR A 59 24.94 -20.29 3.77
CA THR A 59 24.37 -21.57 4.21
C THR A 59 23.92 -22.45 3.05
N SER A 60 23.37 -21.86 1.99
CA SER A 60 22.79 -22.61 0.86
C SER A 60 23.81 -22.90 -0.26
N GLY A 61 25.03 -22.36 -0.14
CA GLY A 61 26.05 -22.38 -1.17
C GLY A 61 26.08 -21.07 -1.96
N ILE A 62 27.29 -20.58 -2.25
CA ILE A 62 27.47 -19.31 -2.96
C ILE A 62 27.24 -19.52 -4.46
N GLY A 63 26.10 -19.03 -4.92
CA GLY A 63 25.69 -19.09 -6.32
C GLY A 63 24.56 -18.10 -6.60
N LYS A 64 24.37 -17.81 -7.88
CA LYS A 64 23.42 -16.80 -8.35
C LYS A 64 21.98 -17.09 -7.92
N GLN A 65 21.56 -18.34 -7.98
CA GLN A 65 20.21 -18.75 -7.60
C GLN A 65 20.00 -18.61 -6.09
N GLN A 66 20.97 -19.07 -5.30
CA GLN A 66 20.91 -19.00 -3.83
C GLN A 66 20.88 -17.55 -3.35
N PHE A 67 21.63 -16.66 -3.99
CA PHE A 67 21.58 -15.22 -3.72
C PHE A 67 20.21 -14.61 -4.05
N LEU A 68 19.63 -15.00 -5.19
CA LEU A 68 18.29 -14.56 -5.62
C LEU A 68 17.23 -14.99 -4.59
N ASP A 69 17.21 -16.27 -4.22
CA ASP A 69 16.25 -16.85 -3.28
C ASP A 69 16.39 -16.22 -1.89
N ALA A 70 17.64 -16.01 -1.44
CA ALA A 70 17.93 -15.34 -0.18
C ALA A 70 17.45 -13.88 -0.17
N LEU A 71 17.62 -13.15 -1.28
CA LEU A 71 17.15 -11.77 -1.43
C LEU A 71 15.62 -11.70 -1.43
N GLU A 72 14.96 -12.54 -2.23
CA GLU A 72 13.49 -12.62 -2.28
C GLU A 72 12.92 -12.92 -0.91
N LYS A 73 13.41 -13.98 -0.25
CA LYS A 73 12.97 -14.36 1.09
C LYS A 73 13.18 -13.24 2.11
N SER A 74 14.35 -12.61 2.11
CA SER A 74 14.67 -11.54 3.05
C SER A 74 13.81 -10.29 2.84
N LEU A 75 13.49 -9.95 1.58
CA LEU A 75 12.56 -8.85 1.27
C LEU A 75 11.13 -9.17 1.70
N LEU A 76 10.66 -10.39 1.44
CA LEU A 76 9.34 -10.85 1.89
C LEU A 76 9.21 -10.78 3.41
N GLU A 77 10.21 -11.25 4.14
CA GLU A 77 10.24 -11.17 5.60
C GLU A 77 10.13 -9.73 6.11
N ILE A 78 10.81 -8.78 5.45
CA ILE A 78 10.77 -7.36 5.86
C ILE A 78 9.42 -6.73 5.53
N LEU A 79 8.84 -7.02 4.36
CA LEU A 79 7.59 -6.42 3.91
C LEU A 79 6.35 -7.07 4.55
N SER A 80 6.47 -8.28 5.10
CA SER A 80 5.39 -9.02 5.74
C SER A 80 5.26 -8.66 7.23
N ALA A 81 5.11 -7.37 7.54
CA ALA A 81 4.83 -6.91 8.90
C ALA A 81 3.57 -7.59 9.47
N LYS A 82 3.54 -7.83 10.78
CA LYS A 82 2.40 -8.46 11.45
C LYS A 82 1.15 -7.57 11.30
N GLY A 83 0.09 -8.14 10.74
CA GLY A 83 -1.18 -7.46 10.51
C GLY A 83 -1.89 -8.01 9.28
N SER A 84 -3.12 -7.54 9.02
CA SER A 84 -3.85 -7.88 7.81
C SER A 84 -3.43 -6.99 6.64
N SER A 85 -3.34 -7.56 5.44
CA SER A 85 -3.34 -6.78 4.19
C SER A 85 -4.78 -6.41 3.81
N GLY A 86 -4.94 -5.29 3.10
CA GLY A 86 -6.27 -4.79 2.72
C GLY A 86 -7.09 -4.26 3.90
N PHE A 87 -8.42 -4.34 3.77
CA PHE A 87 -9.39 -3.76 4.71
C PHE A 87 -9.88 -4.77 5.74
N THR A 88 -9.88 -4.39 7.02
CA THR A 88 -10.45 -5.21 8.11
C THR A 88 -11.81 -4.66 8.51
N PHE A 89 -12.85 -5.50 8.46
CA PHE A 89 -14.17 -5.12 8.94
C PHE A 89 -14.31 -5.34 10.45
N ALA A 90 -15.03 -4.44 11.11
CA ALA A 90 -15.51 -4.65 12.47
C ALA A 90 -16.50 -5.82 12.51
N GLN A 91 -16.66 -6.44 13.69
CA GLN A 91 -17.68 -7.48 13.89
C GLN A 91 -19.09 -6.91 13.72
N THR A 92 -19.30 -5.66 14.14
CA THR A 92 -20.57 -4.96 14.05
C THR A 92 -20.42 -3.67 13.25
N PRO A 93 -21.18 -3.46 12.16
CA PRO A 93 -21.18 -2.20 11.43
C PRO A 93 -21.66 -1.00 12.27
N PRO A 94 -21.24 0.24 11.93
CA PRO A 94 -20.29 0.57 10.86
C PRO A 94 -18.84 0.31 11.30
N THR A 95 -18.01 -0.15 10.36
CA THR A 95 -16.54 -0.09 10.52
C THR A 95 -16.12 1.37 10.39
N VAL A 96 -15.52 1.94 11.43
CA VAL A 96 -15.10 3.34 11.46
C VAL A 96 -13.61 3.43 11.18
N VAL A 97 -13.24 4.18 10.14
CA VAL A 97 -11.84 4.37 9.72
C VAL A 97 -11.49 5.85 9.72
N LEU A 98 -10.44 6.20 10.46
CA LEU A 98 -9.90 7.55 10.50
C LEU A 98 -8.68 7.65 9.57
N MET A 99 -8.76 8.54 8.58
CA MET A 99 -7.67 8.78 7.63
C MET A 99 -6.74 9.85 8.19
N ALA A 100 -5.48 9.52 8.43
CA ALA A 100 -4.47 10.42 8.98
C ALA A 100 -3.26 10.57 8.04
N GLY A 101 -2.48 11.63 8.21
CA GLY A 101 -1.28 11.85 7.38
C GLY A 101 -0.97 13.31 7.08
N LEU A 102 0.23 13.52 6.54
CA LEU A 102 0.75 14.85 6.20
C LEU A 102 -0.13 15.58 5.17
N GLN A 103 -0.04 16.90 5.13
CA GLN A 103 -0.61 17.67 4.04
C GLN A 103 0.00 17.24 2.69
N GLY A 104 -0.83 17.13 1.65
CA GLY A 104 -0.37 16.73 0.32
C GLY A 104 -0.05 15.24 0.14
N SER A 105 -0.19 14.41 1.19
CA SER A 105 0.06 12.96 1.10
C SER A 105 -1.02 12.19 0.34
N GLY A 106 -2.09 12.85 -0.12
CA GLY A 106 -3.16 12.23 -0.89
C GLY A 106 -4.28 11.59 -0.06
N LYS A 107 -4.51 12.04 1.18
CA LYS A 107 -5.60 11.57 2.06
C LYS A 107 -6.98 11.61 1.39
N THR A 108 -7.49 12.78 1.03
CA THR A 108 -8.82 12.96 0.42
C THR A 108 -9.02 12.07 -0.80
N THR A 109 -8.02 12.00 -1.70
CA THR A 109 -8.07 11.12 -2.87
C THR A 109 -8.06 9.65 -2.47
N THR A 110 -7.22 9.24 -1.52
CA THR A 110 -7.16 7.86 -1.01
C THR A 110 -8.45 7.47 -0.32
N THR A 111 -9.09 8.37 0.42
CA THR A 111 -10.41 8.19 1.04
C THR A 111 -11.46 7.86 -0.01
N ALA A 112 -11.51 8.64 -1.11
CA ALA A 112 -12.44 8.40 -2.22
C ALA A 112 -12.16 7.07 -2.95
N LYS A 113 -10.88 6.75 -3.20
CA LYS A 113 -10.48 5.46 -3.79
C LYS A 113 -10.86 4.28 -2.91
N LEU A 114 -10.68 4.41 -1.59
CA LEU A 114 -11.04 3.37 -0.63
C LEU A 114 -12.57 3.18 -0.57
N ALA A 115 -13.34 4.27 -0.62
CA ALA A 115 -14.79 4.22 -0.76
C ALA A 115 -15.20 3.48 -2.05
N HIS A 116 -14.53 3.75 -3.18
CA HIS A 116 -14.77 3.02 -4.42
C HIS A 116 -14.46 1.52 -4.28
N TYR A 117 -13.30 1.17 -3.74
CA TYR A 117 -12.91 -0.22 -3.47
C TYR A 117 -13.92 -0.96 -2.58
N LEU A 118 -14.47 -0.31 -1.56
CA LEU A 118 -15.49 -0.89 -0.69
C LEU A 118 -16.84 -1.01 -1.39
N LYS A 119 -17.22 -0.03 -2.21
CA LYS A 119 -18.44 -0.06 -3.02
C LYS A 119 -18.44 -1.20 -4.03
N THR A 120 -17.31 -1.49 -4.69
CA THR A 120 -17.18 -2.64 -5.61
C THR A 120 -17.30 -3.99 -4.87
N LYS A 121 -17.17 -3.99 -3.53
CA LYS A 121 -17.47 -5.14 -2.67
C LYS A 121 -18.88 -5.11 -2.07
N ASN A 122 -19.80 -4.34 -2.66
CA ASN A 122 -21.19 -4.19 -2.23
C ASN A 122 -21.33 -3.69 -0.78
N LYS A 123 -20.45 -2.79 -0.34
CA LYS A 123 -20.56 -2.11 0.96
C LYS A 123 -21.17 -0.74 0.82
N LYS A 124 -22.06 -0.39 1.75
CA LYS A 124 -22.66 0.93 1.90
C LYS A 124 -21.68 1.81 2.70
N VAL A 125 -21.04 2.76 2.03
CA VAL A 125 -20.01 3.62 2.62
C VAL A 125 -20.57 5.01 2.87
N LEU A 126 -20.19 5.63 3.99
CA LEU A 126 -20.38 7.06 4.26
C LEU A 126 -19.01 7.72 4.33
N LEU A 127 -18.81 8.81 3.60
CA LEU A 127 -17.65 9.68 3.75
C LEU A 127 -17.98 10.80 4.74
N CYS A 128 -17.02 11.21 5.56
CA CYS A 128 -17.16 12.35 6.47
C CYS A 128 -16.06 13.37 6.19
N ALA A 129 -16.46 14.60 5.89
CA ALA A 129 -15.53 15.70 5.62
C ALA A 129 -15.10 16.39 6.91
N CYS A 130 -13.90 16.07 7.40
CA CYS A 130 -13.32 16.69 8.60
C CYS A 130 -12.10 17.58 8.28
N ASP A 131 -11.73 17.77 7.01
CA ASP A 131 -10.74 18.76 6.58
C ASP A 131 -11.39 20.14 6.41
N LEU A 132 -11.57 20.87 7.52
CA LEU A 132 -12.18 22.21 7.51
C LEU A 132 -11.16 23.34 7.30
N GLN A 133 -9.87 23.04 7.40
CA GLN A 133 -8.82 24.05 7.37
C GLN A 133 -8.33 24.35 5.96
N ARG A 134 -8.37 23.34 5.08
CA ARG A 134 -7.96 23.52 3.69
C ARG A 134 -9.13 24.03 2.86
N LEU A 135 -8.87 25.12 2.13
CA LEU A 135 -9.83 25.70 1.20
C LEU A 135 -10.36 24.64 0.22
N ALA A 136 -11.68 24.61 0.06
CA ALA A 136 -12.41 23.70 -0.81
C ALA A 136 -12.17 22.20 -0.56
N ALA A 137 -11.63 21.78 0.59
CA ALA A 137 -11.42 20.36 0.87
C ALA A 137 -12.74 19.58 1.01
N VAL A 138 -13.75 20.17 1.65
CA VAL A 138 -15.10 19.62 1.72
C VAL A 138 -15.71 19.47 0.33
N GLU A 139 -15.63 20.51 -0.50
CA GLU A 139 -16.16 20.49 -1.88
C GLU A 139 -15.41 19.48 -2.76
N GLN A 140 -14.09 19.38 -2.61
CA GLN A 140 -13.30 18.35 -3.28
C GLN A 140 -13.79 16.95 -2.89
N LEU A 141 -14.01 16.69 -1.60
CA LEU A 141 -14.50 15.39 -1.15
C LEU A 141 -15.92 15.12 -1.66
N LYS A 142 -16.81 16.14 -1.70
CA LYS A 142 -18.15 16.03 -2.29
C LYS A 142 -18.10 15.64 -3.77
N VAL A 143 -17.27 16.32 -4.57
CA VAL A 143 -17.10 15.99 -6.00
C VAL A 143 -16.59 14.56 -6.18
N LEU A 144 -15.60 14.14 -5.37
CA LEU A 144 -15.10 12.77 -5.42
C LEU A 144 -16.15 11.75 -4.96
N GLY A 145 -16.93 12.08 -3.93
CA GLY A 145 -18.04 11.26 -3.44
C GLY A 145 -19.12 11.07 -4.50
N GLU A 146 -19.49 12.14 -5.21
CA GLU A 146 -20.42 12.08 -6.34
C GLU A 146 -19.88 11.20 -7.48
N GLN A 147 -18.61 11.37 -7.86
CA GLN A 147 -17.96 10.52 -8.87
C GLN A 147 -17.96 9.04 -8.50
N VAL A 148 -17.77 8.71 -7.21
CA VAL A 148 -17.82 7.34 -6.71
C VAL A 148 -19.28 6.87 -6.54
N GLY A 149 -20.23 7.81 -6.41
CA GLY A 149 -21.63 7.59 -6.04
C GLY A 149 -21.77 7.14 -4.58
N VAL A 150 -21.13 7.86 -3.66
CA VAL A 150 -21.10 7.64 -2.21
C VAL A 150 -21.48 8.93 -1.51
N GLU A 151 -22.31 8.83 -0.46
CA GLU A 151 -22.75 9.98 0.34
C GLU A 151 -21.58 10.60 1.11
N VAL A 152 -21.51 11.94 1.10
CA VAL A 152 -20.56 12.71 1.89
C VAL A 152 -21.31 13.49 2.95
N PHE A 153 -21.02 13.20 4.22
CA PHE A 153 -21.54 13.91 5.37
C PHE A 153 -20.69 15.14 5.68
N TYR A 154 -21.36 16.26 5.83
CA TYR A 154 -20.78 17.53 6.26
C TYR A 154 -21.89 18.42 6.84
N GLU A 155 -21.55 19.22 7.86
CA GLU A 155 -22.44 20.22 8.45
C GLU A 155 -21.73 21.57 8.53
N GLU A 156 -22.36 22.61 8.00
CA GLU A 156 -21.84 23.97 8.08
C GLU A 156 -21.90 24.52 9.51
N ASN A 157 -20.94 25.39 9.85
CA ASN A 157 -20.86 26.08 11.14
C ASN A 157 -20.76 25.14 12.36
N LYS A 158 -20.20 23.94 12.17
CA LYS A 158 -19.95 22.95 13.22
C LYS A 158 -18.45 22.71 13.40
N SER A 159 -18.06 22.39 14.63
CA SER A 159 -16.68 21.97 14.91
C SER A 159 -16.39 20.59 14.28
N VAL A 160 -15.11 20.30 13.99
CA VAL A 160 -14.68 19.01 13.41
C VAL A 160 -15.19 17.82 14.26
N LYS A 161 -15.14 17.99 15.59
CA LYS A 161 -15.60 17.01 16.58
C LYS A 161 -17.11 16.76 16.49
N GLU A 162 -17.91 17.81 16.37
CA GLU A 162 -19.36 17.70 16.19
C GLU A 162 -19.70 16.99 14.88
N ILE A 163 -19.06 17.38 13.77
CA ILE A 163 -19.26 16.76 12.45
C ILE A 163 -18.94 15.26 12.52
N ALA A 164 -17.79 14.89 13.09
CA ALA A 164 -17.38 13.49 13.23
C ALA A 164 -18.38 12.67 14.07
N ASN A 165 -18.85 13.22 15.19
CA ASN A 165 -19.85 12.56 16.05
C ASN A 165 -21.19 12.37 15.33
N ASN A 166 -21.66 13.39 14.63
CA ASN A 166 -22.93 13.35 13.93
C ASN A 166 -22.86 12.43 12.70
N ALA A 167 -21.73 12.38 12.00
CA ALA A 167 -21.48 11.41 10.95
C ALA A 167 -21.54 9.97 11.47
N LEU A 168 -20.99 9.70 12.67
CA LEU A 168 -21.07 8.39 13.31
C LEU A 168 -22.51 8.00 13.68
N LYS A 169 -23.31 8.95 14.20
CA LYS A 169 -24.74 8.72 14.48
C LYS A 169 -25.50 8.39 13.20
N ARG A 170 -25.33 9.23 12.16
CA ARG A 170 -25.91 9.05 10.83
C ARG A 170 -25.53 7.70 10.22
N ALA A 171 -24.26 7.29 10.33
CA ALA A 171 -23.77 6.01 9.84
C ALA A 171 -24.51 4.83 10.51
N LYS A 172 -24.74 4.91 11.82
CA LYS A 172 -25.48 3.89 12.58
C LYS A 172 -26.97 3.88 12.22
N GLU A 173 -27.62 5.04 12.22
CA GLU A 173 -29.07 5.19 11.96
C GLU A 173 -29.46 4.73 10.56
N ALA A 174 -28.66 5.09 9.55
CA ALA A 174 -28.89 4.65 8.17
C ALA A 174 -28.20 3.35 7.79
N GLN A 175 -27.68 2.60 8.78
CA GLN A 175 -27.12 1.26 8.60
C GLN A 175 -26.03 1.22 7.51
N PHE A 176 -25.10 2.17 7.55
CA PHE A 176 -23.91 2.11 6.72
C PHE A 176 -22.98 0.98 7.20
N ASP A 177 -22.31 0.33 6.25
CA ASP A 177 -21.31 -0.71 6.56
C ASP A 177 -19.99 -0.09 7.04
N VAL A 178 -19.61 1.05 6.46
CA VAL A 178 -18.31 1.70 6.70
C VAL A 178 -18.48 3.22 6.77
N LEU A 179 -17.82 3.84 7.74
CA LEU A 179 -17.62 5.28 7.85
C LEU A 179 -16.13 5.58 7.61
N LEU A 180 -15.82 6.32 6.55
CA LEU A 180 -14.47 6.83 6.28
C LEU A 180 -14.40 8.32 6.62
N VAL A 181 -13.51 8.69 7.54
CA VAL A 181 -13.36 10.07 8.00
C VAL A 181 -12.10 10.68 7.39
N ASP A 182 -12.28 11.66 6.49
CA ASP A 182 -11.17 12.40 5.88
C ASP A 182 -10.76 13.56 6.80
N SER A 183 -9.67 13.38 7.55
CA SER A 183 -9.13 14.45 8.38
C SER A 183 -8.28 15.41 7.54
N ALA A 184 -8.13 16.63 8.04
CA ALA A 184 -7.16 17.57 7.49
C ALA A 184 -5.73 17.01 7.51
N GLY A 185 -4.90 17.53 6.60
CA GLY A 185 -3.46 17.30 6.63
C GLY A 185 -2.81 17.98 7.82
N ARG A 186 -1.90 17.27 8.48
CA ARG A 186 -1.27 17.73 9.72
C ARG A 186 0.24 17.64 9.55
N LEU A 187 0.97 18.74 9.79
CA LEU A 187 2.42 18.66 9.93
C LEU A 187 2.70 17.92 11.25
N ALA A 188 3.62 16.96 11.24
CA ALA A 188 3.92 16.14 12.43
C ALA A 188 4.41 16.97 13.65
N ILE A 189 4.73 18.25 13.44
CA ILE A 189 5.28 19.17 14.45
C ILE A 189 4.19 20.08 15.03
N ASP A 190 3.01 20.14 14.42
CA ASP A 190 1.94 21.04 14.85
C ASP A 190 1.09 20.40 15.97
N LYS A 191 1.33 20.85 17.20
CA LYS A 191 0.71 20.31 18.42
C LYS A 191 -0.78 20.56 18.51
N GLU A 192 -1.25 21.74 18.11
CA GLU A 192 -2.68 22.10 18.17
C GLU A 192 -3.48 21.21 17.21
N LEU A 193 -2.95 21.06 16.02
CA LEU A 193 -3.51 20.23 14.97
C LEU A 193 -3.51 18.73 15.32
N MET A 194 -2.46 18.24 15.99
CA MET A 194 -2.44 16.87 16.51
C MET A 194 -3.43 16.67 17.66
N GLN A 195 -3.64 17.68 18.50
CA GLN A 195 -4.62 17.62 19.59
C GLN A 195 -6.05 17.51 19.04
N GLU A 196 -6.39 18.29 18.00
CA GLU A 196 -7.71 18.17 17.34
C GLU A 196 -7.93 16.76 16.77
N LEU A 197 -6.90 16.15 16.16
CA LEU A 197 -7.00 14.78 15.64
C LEU A 197 -7.20 13.75 16.76
N LYS A 198 -6.56 13.95 17.92
CA LYS A 198 -6.80 13.11 19.11
C LYS A 198 -8.24 13.23 19.59
N GLU A 199 -8.78 14.44 19.66
CA GLU A 199 -10.17 14.65 20.08
C GLU A 199 -11.18 14.01 19.12
N VAL A 200 -10.91 14.09 17.81
CA VAL A 200 -11.73 13.40 16.79
C VAL A 200 -11.63 11.88 16.96
N LYS A 201 -10.42 11.34 17.19
CA LYS A 201 -10.21 9.92 17.45
C LYS A 201 -10.97 9.46 18.70
N GLU A 202 -10.93 10.22 19.80
CA GLU A 202 -11.62 9.89 21.04
C GLU A 202 -13.14 9.78 20.86
N VAL A 203 -13.72 10.72 20.11
CA VAL A 203 -15.16 10.70 19.83
C VAL A 203 -15.56 9.55 18.92
N LEU A 204 -14.75 9.26 17.90
CA LEU A 204 -15.06 8.22 16.93
C LEU A 204 -14.78 6.81 17.43
N ASN A 205 -13.82 6.66 18.35
CA ASN A 205 -13.22 5.38 18.74
C ASN A 205 -13.01 4.45 17.52
N PRO A 206 -12.19 4.86 16.54
CA PRO A 206 -12.12 4.19 15.24
C PRO A 206 -11.57 2.77 15.36
N HIS A 207 -12.07 1.89 14.50
CA HIS A 207 -11.60 0.51 14.40
C HIS A 207 -10.24 0.43 13.69
N GLU A 208 -10.03 1.31 12.71
CA GLU A 208 -8.73 1.49 12.06
C GLU A 208 -8.36 2.96 11.98
N VAL A 209 -7.08 3.26 12.23
CA VAL A 209 -6.46 4.52 11.86
C VAL A 209 -5.50 4.23 10.72
N LEU A 210 -5.82 4.72 9.52
CA LEU A 210 -4.99 4.52 8.34
C LEU A 210 -4.13 5.75 8.08
N TYR A 211 -2.82 5.58 8.15
CA TYR A 211 -1.87 6.63 7.80
C TYR A 211 -1.59 6.61 6.28
N VAL A 212 -1.89 7.71 5.60
CA VAL A 212 -1.60 7.86 4.17
C VAL A 212 -0.23 8.51 4.01
N ALA A 213 0.74 7.71 3.56
CA ALA A 213 2.11 8.11 3.32
C ALA A 213 2.34 8.35 1.83
N ASP A 214 3.03 9.45 1.49
CA ASP A 214 3.49 9.69 0.12
C ASP A 214 4.69 8.80 -0.18
N ALA A 215 4.60 7.93 -1.19
CA ALA A 215 5.70 7.03 -1.55
C ALA A 215 7.01 7.77 -1.95
N LEU A 216 6.92 9.06 -2.32
CA LEU A 216 8.06 9.89 -2.68
C LEU A 216 8.79 10.49 -1.47
N SER A 217 8.17 10.49 -0.29
CA SER A 217 8.71 11.14 0.91
C SER A 217 9.89 10.42 1.56
N GLY A 218 10.22 9.20 1.12
CA GLY A 218 11.38 8.45 1.58
C GLY A 218 11.47 8.36 3.11
N GLN A 219 12.62 8.74 3.66
CA GLN A 219 12.88 8.67 5.11
C GLN A 219 12.07 9.66 5.95
N ASP A 220 11.74 10.82 5.41
CA ASP A 220 10.92 11.81 6.14
C ASP A 220 9.47 11.33 6.27
N GLY A 221 9.00 10.53 5.30
CA GLY A 221 7.76 9.78 5.41
C GLY A 221 7.77 8.78 6.57
N VAL A 222 8.86 8.03 6.74
CA VAL A 222 9.01 7.06 7.86
C VAL A 222 9.01 7.77 9.21
N LYS A 223 9.75 8.87 9.35
CA LYS A 223 9.76 9.67 10.60
C LYS A 223 8.38 10.20 10.94
N SER A 224 7.68 10.72 9.94
CA SER A 224 6.33 11.25 10.13
C SER A 224 5.36 10.13 10.51
N ALA A 225 5.42 8.98 9.85
CA ALA A 225 4.63 7.81 10.22
C ALA A 225 4.90 7.38 11.67
N ASN A 226 6.16 7.43 12.13
CA ASN A 226 6.51 7.14 13.54
C ASN A 226 5.80 8.10 14.50
N THR A 227 5.89 9.41 14.26
CA THR A 227 5.25 10.42 15.13
C THR A 227 3.74 10.23 15.18
N PHE A 228 3.07 9.98 14.06
CA PHE A 228 1.64 9.69 14.06
C PHE A 228 1.30 8.38 14.77
N ASN A 229 2.16 7.37 14.67
CA ASN A 229 1.97 6.12 15.38
C ASN A 229 2.09 6.29 16.89
N GLU A 230 3.07 7.06 17.36
CA GLU A 230 3.26 7.36 18.79
C GLU A 230 2.12 8.20 19.37
N GLU A 231 1.67 9.22 18.64
CA GLU A 231 0.69 10.19 19.14
C GLU A 231 -0.77 9.75 18.95
N ILE A 232 -1.08 9.09 17.83
CA ILE A 232 -2.45 8.74 17.42
C ILE A 232 -2.67 7.23 17.43
N GLY A 233 -1.62 6.40 17.31
CA GLY A 233 -1.76 4.95 17.17
C GLY A 233 -2.29 4.56 15.79
N VAL A 234 -1.40 4.12 14.90
CA VAL A 234 -1.71 3.79 13.51
C VAL A 234 -1.94 2.28 13.37
N SER A 235 -3.03 1.88 12.72
CA SER A 235 -3.39 0.47 12.50
C SER A 235 -2.81 -0.10 11.20
N GLY A 236 -2.47 0.77 10.25
CA GLY A 236 -1.91 0.40 8.98
C GLY A 236 -1.61 1.62 8.11
N VAL A 237 -0.84 1.39 7.04
CA VAL A 237 -0.39 2.45 6.14
C VAL A 237 -0.91 2.23 4.73
N VAL A 238 -1.30 3.32 4.07
CA VAL A 238 -1.56 3.35 2.63
C VAL A 238 -0.47 4.16 1.96
N LEU A 239 0.19 3.58 0.95
CA LEU A 239 1.21 4.27 0.16
C LEU A 239 0.55 4.93 -1.05
N SER A 240 0.47 6.26 -1.08
CA SER A 240 -0.02 7.01 -2.24
C SER A 240 1.10 7.28 -3.24
N LYS A 241 0.75 7.64 -4.49
CA LYS A 241 1.68 7.96 -5.57
C LYS A 241 2.72 6.86 -5.83
N PHE A 242 2.33 5.61 -5.60
CA PHE A 242 3.23 4.46 -5.66
C PHE A 242 3.60 4.09 -7.11
N ASP A 243 2.85 4.58 -8.09
CA ASP A 243 3.02 4.46 -9.54
C ASP A 243 4.20 5.22 -10.12
N SER A 244 4.55 6.35 -9.51
CA SER A 244 5.79 7.04 -9.80
C SER A 244 6.98 6.09 -9.61
N ASP A 245 8.13 6.36 -10.24
CA ASP A 245 9.35 5.57 -9.98
C ASP A 245 9.84 5.84 -8.55
N SER A 246 9.12 5.21 -7.64
CA SER A 246 9.11 5.56 -6.23
C SER A 246 10.28 4.88 -5.56
N LYS A 247 10.86 5.62 -4.63
CA LYS A 247 11.91 5.17 -3.74
C LYS A 247 11.30 4.12 -2.80
N GLY A 248 11.29 2.85 -3.22
CA GLY A 248 10.70 1.72 -2.48
C GLY A 248 11.23 1.52 -1.05
N GLY A 249 12.25 2.30 -0.65
CA GLY A 249 12.77 2.36 0.71
C GLY A 249 11.77 2.83 1.76
N ILE A 250 10.73 3.61 1.42
CA ILE A 250 9.70 3.97 2.42
C ILE A 250 8.88 2.76 2.87
N ALA A 251 8.52 1.86 1.95
CA ALA A 251 7.77 0.65 2.26
C ALA A 251 8.55 -0.23 3.25
N LEU A 252 9.82 -0.50 2.91
CA LEU A 252 10.74 -1.24 3.77
C LEU A 252 10.99 -0.53 5.11
N GLY A 253 11.08 0.79 5.11
CA GLY A 253 11.29 1.60 6.32
C GLY A 253 10.10 1.51 7.28
N ILE A 254 8.88 1.67 6.78
CA ILE A 254 7.66 1.59 7.60
C ILE A 254 7.49 0.19 8.19
N THR A 255 7.60 -0.87 7.39
CA THR A 255 7.38 -2.23 7.88
C THR A 255 8.48 -2.66 8.86
N TYR A 256 9.74 -2.36 8.56
CA TYR A 256 10.86 -2.76 9.40
C TYR A 256 10.98 -1.92 10.68
N GLN A 257 10.93 -0.59 10.56
CA GLN A 257 11.23 0.29 11.69
C GLN A 257 10.01 0.47 12.60
N LEU A 258 8.80 0.48 12.05
CA LEU A 258 7.57 0.74 12.79
C LEU A 258 6.74 -0.52 13.05
N GLY A 259 7.03 -1.62 12.36
CA GLY A 259 6.25 -2.85 12.46
C GLY A 259 4.81 -2.71 11.94
N LEU A 260 4.52 -1.65 11.19
CA LEU A 260 3.16 -1.34 10.71
C LEU A 260 2.87 -2.07 9.40
N PRO A 261 1.68 -2.69 9.25
CA PRO A 261 1.29 -3.34 8.00
C PRO A 261 0.95 -2.30 6.93
N LEU A 262 1.47 -2.52 5.73
CA LEU A 262 1.03 -1.80 4.53
C LEU A 262 -0.29 -2.43 4.05
N ARG A 263 -1.36 -1.63 3.96
CA ARG A 263 -2.71 -2.10 3.62
C ARG A 263 -3.00 -1.99 2.13
N PHE A 264 -2.68 -0.84 1.54
CA PHE A 264 -3.00 -0.49 0.16
C PHE A 264 -1.88 0.32 -0.50
N ILE A 265 -1.89 0.31 -1.83
CA ILE A 265 -1.06 1.17 -2.69
C ILE A 265 -1.94 1.93 -3.67
N GLY A 266 -1.71 3.22 -3.81
CA GLY A 266 -2.29 4.04 -4.87
C GLY A 266 -1.43 3.94 -6.13
N SER A 267 -1.95 3.27 -7.15
CA SER A 267 -1.22 2.92 -8.38
C SER A 267 -1.46 3.87 -9.56
N GLY A 268 -1.90 5.11 -9.30
CA GLY A 268 -2.26 6.08 -10.33
C GLY A 268 -3.13 7.20 -9.77
N GLU A 269 -3.68 8.04 -10.63
CA GLU A 269 -4.51 9.19 -10.24
C GLU A 269 -6.01 8.89 -10.22
N LYS A 270 -6.48 7.88 -10.98
CA LYS A 270 -7.90 7.62 -11.14
C LYS A 270 -8.49 6.97 -9.89
N ILE A 271 -9.81 7.14 -9.69
CA ILE A 271 -10.56 6.54 -8.57
C ILE A 271 -10.36 5.00 -8.45
N PRO A 272 -10.29 4.21 -9.53
CA PRO A 272 -10.05 2.78 -9.43
C PRO A 272 -8.59 2.39 -9.13
N ASP A 273 -7.65 3.34 -9.13
CA ASP A 273 -6.21 3.07 -8.99
C ASP A 273 -5.82 2.94 -7.50
N LEU A 274 -6.39 1.95 -6.82
CA LEU A 274 -6.06 1.53 -5.46
C LEU A 274 -6.04 0.01 -5.39
N ASP A 275 -4.87 -0.54 -5.12
CA ASP A 275 -4.66 -1.98 -5.02
C ASP A 275 -4.34 -2.37 -3.56
N VAL A 276 -4.68 -3.60 -3.18
CA VAL A 276 -4.24 -4.18 -1.91
C VAL A 276 -2.73 -4.36 -1.95
N PHE A 277 -2.04 -3.99 -0.86
CA PHE A 277 -0.62 -4.26 -0.74
C PHE A 277 -0.41 -5.76 -0.50
N VAL A 278 0.24 -6.42 -1.45
CA VAL A 278 0.58 -7.85 -1.38
C VAL A 278 2.11 -7.97 -1.46
N PRO A 279 2.82 -8.30 -0.36
CA PRO A 279 4.28 -8.37 -0.33
C PRO A 279 4.88 -9.17 -1.47
N GLU A 280 4.31 -10.32 -1.80
CA GLU A 280 4.76 -11.23 -2.86
C GLU A 280 4.77 -10.56 -4.23
N ARG A 281 3.75 -9.74 -4.53
CA ARG A 281 3.68 -9.01 -5.80
C ARG A 281 4.72 -7.91 -5.86
N ILE A 282 4.93 -7.20 -4.75
CA ILE A 282 5.92 -6.12 -4.68
C ILE A 282 7.33 -6.68 -4.81
N VAL A 283 7.65 -7.77 -4.12
CA VAL A 283 8.95 -8.43 -4.23
C VAL A 283 9.15 -8.98 -5.65
N GLY A 284 8.16 -9.68 -6.22
CA GLY A 284 8.25 -10.16 -7.60
C GLY A 284 8.57 -9.04 -8.59
N ARG A 285 7.86 -7.90 -8.50
CA ARG A 285 8.14 -6.70 -9.31
C ARG A 285 9.55 -6.16 -9.08
N LEU A 286 10.00 -6.04 -7.83
CA LEU A 286 11.36 -5.59 -7.49
C LEU A 286 12.44 -6.51 -8.09
N MET A 287 12.20 -7.82 -8.08
CA MET A 287 13.10 -8.82 -8.64
C MET A 287 13.05 -8.89 -10.18
N GLY A 288 12.19 -8.09 -10.83
CA GLY A 288 12.03 -8.07 -12.29
C GLY A 288 11.16 -9.20 -12.84
N ALA A 289 10.51 -10.00 -11.99
CA ALA A 289 9.40 -10.83 -12.40
C ALA A 289 8.21 -9.90 -12.64
N GLY A 290 7.94 -9.59 -13.92
CA GLY A 290 6.84 -8.72 -14.31
C GLY A 290 5.51 -9.17 -13.70
N ASP A 291 4.60 -8.22 -13.53
CA ASP A 291 3.31 -8.43 -12.88
C ASP A 291 2.29 -9.14 -13.78
N ILE A 292 2.62 -10.35 -14.22
CA ILE A 292 1.77 -11.21 -15.04
C ILE A 292 0.50 -11.59 -14.25
N ILE A 293 0.61 -11.71 -12.92
CA ILE A 293 -0.47 -12.14 -12.03
C ILE A 293 -1.53 -11.05 -11.87
N SER A 294 -1.17 -9.78 -11.59
CA SER A 294 -2.20 -8.73 -11.45
C SER A 294 -2.78 -8.32 -12.80
N LEU A 295 -2.01 -8.39 -13.89
CA LEU A 295 -2.57 -8.25 -15.25
C LEU A 295 -3.63 -9.33 -15.51
N ALA A 296 -3.31 -10.59 -15.20
CA ALA A 296 -4.27 -11.69 -15.34
C ALA A 296 -5.51 -11.50 -14.45
N GLU A 297 -5.36 -11.06 -13.20
CA GLU A 297 -6.50 -10.80 -12.29
C GLU A 297 -7.36 -9.61 -12.73
N LYS A 298 -6.73 -8.51 -13.17
CA LYS A 298 -7.43 -7.30 -13.62
C LYS A 298 -8.18 -7.59 -14.93
N THR A 299 -7.56 -8.30 -15.87
CA THR A 299 -8.23 -8.81 -17.07
C THR A 299 -9.34 -9.81 -16.72
N ALA A 300 -9.12 -10.70 -15.76
CA ALA A 300 -10.13 -11.66 -15.32
C ALA A 300 -11.28 -11.01 -14.54
N SER A 301 -11.09 -9.87 -13.88
CA SER A 301 -12.16 -9.10 -13.22
C SER A 301 -13.03 -8.32 -14.21
N VAL A 302 -12.51 -8.06 -15.41
CA VAL A 302 -13.26 -7.48 -16.54
C VAL A 302 -13.97 -8.59 -17.34
N LEU A 303 -13.49 -9.83 -17.24
CA LEU A 303 -14.11 -11.02 -17.82
C LEU A 303 -15.00 -11.74 -16.79
N ASN A 304 -15.83 -12.66 -17.29
CA ASN A 304 -16.85 -13.35 -16.51
C ASN A 304 -16.31 -13.91 -15.17
N PRO A 305 -16.98 -13.69 -14.01
CA PRO A 305 -16.49 -14.06 -12.67
C PRO A 305 -16.24 -15.57 -12.46
N ASN A 306 -16.77 -16.43 -13.33
CA ASN A 306 -16.50 -17.86 -13.32
C ASN A 306 -15.12 -18.20 -13.92
N GLU A 307 -14.66 -17.49 -14.95
CA GLU A 307 -13.34 -17.71 -15.56
C GLU A 307 -12.20 -17.24 -14.63
N ALA A 308 -12.41 -16.15 -13.88
CA ALA A 308 -11.46 -15.66 -12.89
C ALA A 308 -11.20 -16.66 -11.75
N LYS A 309 -12.26 -17.34 -11.30
CA LYS A 309 -12.16 -18.38 -10.25
C LYS A 309 -11.38 -19.60 -10.73
N ASP A 310 -11.60 -20.03 -11.97
CA ASP A 310 -10.90 -21.19 -12.52
C ASP A 310 -9.43 -20.89 -12.82
N LEU A 311 -9.14 -19.68 -13.31
CA LEU A 311 -7.75 -19.22 -13.49
C LEU A 311 -7.01 -19.10 -12.15
N SER A 312 -7.64 -18.50 -11.14
CA SER A 312 -7.07 -18.39 -9.79
C SER A 312 -6.82 -19.78 -9.17
N LYS A 313 -7.73 -20.74 -9.36
CA LYS A 313 -7.54 -22.13 -8.91
C LYS A 313 -6.38 -22.82 -9.63
N LYS A 314 -6.24 -22.65 -10.95
CA LYS A 314 -5.15 -23.26 -11.73
C LYS A 314 -3.78 -22.68 -11.33
N LEU A 315 -3.72 -21.36 -11.11
CA LEU A 315 -2.51 -20.67 -10.64
C LEU A 315 -2.10 -21.13 -9.24
N LYS A 316 -3.04 -21.20 -8.29
CA LYS A 316 -2.78 -21.70 -6.93
C LYS A 316 -2.31 -23.15 -6.88
N LYS A 317 -2.69 -23.96 -7.87
CA LYS A 317 -2.31 -25.38 -7.98
C LYS A 317 -1.07 -25.62 -8.83
N GLY A 318 -0.44 -24.59 -9.39
CA GLY A 318 0.70 -24.74 -10.30
C GLY A 318 0.38 -25.45 -11.61
N GLN A 319 -0.90 -25.50 -12.01
CA GLN A 319 -1.38 -26.21 -13.21
C GLN A 319 -1.56 -25.28 -14.41
N PHE A 320 -0.97 -24.08 -14.35
CA PHE A 320 -1.05 -23.13 -15.44
C PHE A 320 -0.02 -23.50 -16.51
N THR A 321 -0.48 -23.92 -17.69
CA THR A 321 0.39 -24.38 -18.77
C THR A 321 0.70 -23.27 -19.76
N PHE A 322 1.77 -23.45 -20.54
CA PHE A 322 2.13 -22.52 -21.63
C PHE A 322 1.01 -22.38 -22.68
N ASN A 323 0.24 -23.45 -22.91
CA ASN A 323 -0.91 -23.42 -23.82
C ASN A 323 -2.07 -22.60 -23.25
N ASP A 324 -2.29 -22.62 -21.91
CA ASP A 324 -3.27 -21.74 -21.27
C ASP A 324 -2.88 -20.26 -21.42
N PHE A 325 -1.59 -19.94 -21.38
CA PHE A 325 -1.07 -18.59 -21.61
C PHE A 325 -1.28 -18.11 -23.06
N LEU A 326 -0.95 -18.96 -24.05
CA LEU A 326 -1.16 -18.64 -25.47
C LEU A 326 -2.64 -18.36 -25.78
N ASN A 327 -3.54 -19.20 -25.26
CA ASN A 327 -4.99 -19.01 -25.43
C ASN A 327 -5.48 -17.68 -24.84
N GLN A 328 -4.87 -17.21 -23.75
CA GLN A 328 -5.22 -15.91 -23.15
C GLN A 328 -4.70 -14.74 -23.99
N ILE A 329 -3.47 -14.81 -24.52
CA ILE A 329 -2.94 -13.80 -25.44
C ILE A 329 -3.79 -13.68 -26.70
N GLU A 330 -4.24 -14.80 -27.26
CA GLU A 330 -5.13 -14.79 -28.44
C GLU A 330 -6.50 -14.15 -28.14
N LYS A 331 -7.08 -14.41 -26.97
CA LYS A 331 -8.32 -13.78 -26.54
C LYS A 331 -8.17 -12.27 -26.35
N VAL A 332 -7.06 -11.82 -25.77
CA VAL A 332 -6.75 -10.39 -25.61
C VAL A 332 -6.54 -9.70 -26.97
N LYS A 333 -5.87 -10.37 -27.92
CA LYS A 333 -5.73 -9.85 -29.29
C LYS A 333 -7.07 -9.68 -30.02
N LYS A 334 -8.01 -10.61 -29.83
CA LYS A 334 -9.37 -10.52 -30.42
C LYS A 334 -10.23 -9.41 -29.81
N LEU A 335 -9.95 -9.00 -28.58
CA LEU A 335 -10.62 -7.88 -27.92
C LEU A 335 -10.02 -6.52 -28.29
N GLY A 336 -8.72 -6.48 -28.65
CA GLY A 336 -8.06 -5.28 -29.15
C GLY A 336 -8.32 -4.96 -30.64
N SER A 337 -9.07 -5.81 -31.35
CA SER A 337 -9.48 -5.62 -32.75
C SER A 337 -10.98 -5.31 -32.91
N MET A 338 -11.65 -4.88 -31.84
CA MET A 338 -13.00 -4.31 -31.89
C MET A 338 -12.97 -2.85 -31.42
#